data_AF-A0A177QRW6-F1
#
_entry.id   AF-A0A177QRW6-F1
#
_cell.length_a   1.000
_cell.length_b   1.000
_cell.length_c   1.000
_cell.angle_alpha   90.00
_cell.angle_beta   90.00
_cell.angle_gamma   90.00
#
_symmetry.space_group_name_H-M   'P 1'
#
loop_
_entity.id
_entity.type
_entity.pdbx_description
1 polymer ?
#
loop_
_entity_poly.entity_id
_entity_poly.type
_entity_poly.pdbx_seq_one_letter_code
_entity_poly.pdbx_strand_id
1 'polypeptide(L)'
;MFGHYFQRLTHLTRHYIDWSRIGNLLKSGKHRYSTDEIITRGAIISFTAISAVLGNYFNNSKKTGYSDTSATLICGTIGFLLSHSYVIIPLIKKRCKVSAECNRIKYEISLNITSLKDNPLSPFIKSTVLKIMSLSMSDKEHARASETWGRRLTLLTRVNESFLLQQSEFEKFWTENPERIIEKLSSTPPNVNNAKNALLTLG
;
A
#
# COMPACT_ATOMS: atom_id res chain seq x y z
N MET A 1 37.96 8.47 17.67
CA MET A 1 38.53 7.89 16.44
C MET A 1 39.06 6.50 16.78
N PHE A 2 38.22 5.47 16.67
CA PHE A 2 38.47 4.02 16.68
C PHE A 2 37.08 3.42 16.40
N GLY A 3 36.82 2.50 15.49
CA GLY A 3 37.61 1.69 14.59
C GLY A 3 36.61 0.68 14.04
N HIS A 4 36.63 0.44 12.74
CA HIS A 4 35.77 -0.53 12.06
C HIS A 4 35.88 -1.91 12.74
N TYR A 5 34.77 -2.45 13.25
CA TYR A 5 34.71 -3.85 13.70
C TYR A 5 33.64 -4.62 12.91
N PHE A 6 34.14 -5.30 11.87
CA PHE A 6 33.74 -6.61 11.36
C PHE A 6 32.22 -6.92 11.27
N GLN A 7 31.64 -6.63 10.11
CA GLN A 7 30.46 -7.35 9.62
C GLN A 7 30.91 -8.73 9.12
N ARG A 8 30.74 -9.78 9.94
CA ARG A 8 30.98 -11.16 9.50
C ARG A 8 29.99 -11.50 8.37
N LEU A 9 30.51 -11.82 7.18
CA LEU A 9 29.75 -12.55 6.17
C LEU A 9 29.22 -13.85 6.82
N THR A 10 27.90 -14.00 6.93
CA THR A 10 27.33 -15.32 7.17
C THR A 10 27.48 -16.12 5.87
N HIS A 11 28.47 -17.03 5.85
CA HIS A 11 28.85 -17.89 4.72
C HIS A 11 27.67 -18.62 4.06
N LEU A 12 26.57 -18.82 4.79
CA LEU A 12 25.36 -19.51 4.34
C LEU A 12 24.46 -18.70 3.39
N THR A 13 24.44 -17.37 3.46
CA THR A 13 23.42 -16.57 2.75
C THR A 13 23.97 -15.62 1.70
N ARG A 14 25.30 -15.41 1.62
CA ARG A 14 25.95 -14.40 0.74
C ARG A 14 25.32 -12.98 0.84
N HIS A 15 24.57 -12.69 1.90
CA HIS A 15 23.92 -11.40 2.14
C HIS A 15 24.43 -10.83 3.47
N TYR A 16 24.73 -9.53 3.48
CA TYR A 16 25.12 -8.81 4.69
C TYR A 16 23.87 -8.54 5.53
N ILE A 17 23.67 -9.35 6.58
CA ILE A 17 22.67 -9.02 7.60
C ILE A 17 23.30 -7.98 8.53
N ASP A 18 22.88 -6.74 8.39
CA ASP A 18 23.34 -5.64 9.23
C ASP A 18 22.68 -5.68 10.63
N TRP A 19 23.35 -6.34 11.56
CA TRP A 19 22.94 -6.45 12.96
C TRP A 19 23.04 -5.13 13.73
N SER A 20 23.75 -4.11 13.21
CA SER A 20 23.84 -2.80 13.86
C SER A 20 22.50 -2.09 13.90
N ARG A 21 21.62 -2.35 12.92
CA ARG A 21 20.26 -1.81 12.85
C ARG A 21 19.38 -2.33 13.99
N ILE A 22 19.48 -3.62 14.30
CA ILE A 22 18.76 -4.28 15.41
C ILE A 22 19.32 -3.77 16.76
N GLY A 23 20.65 -3.61 16.87
CA GLY A 23 21.28 -3.04 18.06
C GLY A 23 20.87 -1.58 18.31
N ASN A 24 20.77 -0.76 17.26
CA ASN A 24 20.29 0.63 17.37
C ASN A 24 18.79 0.73 17.69
N LEU A 25 17.97 -0.20 17.18
CA LEU A 25 16.55 -0.37 17.56
C LEU A 25 16.39 -0.67 19.06
N LEU A 26 17.26 -1.50 19.64
CA LEU A 26 17.24 -1.83 21.07
C LEU A 26 17.82 -0.72 21.94
N LYS A 27 18.83 0.02 21.46
CA LYS A 27 19.45 1.15 22.17
C LYS A 27 18.61 2.43 22.16
N SER A 28 17.75 2.64 21.16
CA SER A 28 17.04 3.92 20.98
C SER A 28 15.95 4.20 22.02
N GLY A 29 15.48 3.18 22.77
CA GLY A 29 14.60 3.31 23.94
C GLY A 29 13.26 4.04 23.73
N LYS A 30 12.96 4.52 22.51
CA LYS A 30 11.82 5.39 22.18
C LYS A 30 11.00 4.85 21.00
N HIS A 31 10.96 3.54 20.81
CA HIS A 31 10.00 2.95 19.87
C HIS A 31 8.62 2.86 20.52
N ARG A 32 7.82 3.92 20.35
CA ARG A 32 6.39 3.87 20.61
C ARG A 32 5.72 3.12 19.46
N TYR A 33 5.52 1.82 19.63
CA TYR A 33 4.67 1.06 18.73
C TYR A 33 3.21 1.43 18.99
N SER A 34 2.43 1.59 17.92
CA SER A 34 0.98 1.63 18.08
C SER A 34 0.48 0.28 18.59
N THR A 35 -0.70 0.25 19.23
CA THR A 35 -1.32 -1.01 19.66
C THR A 35 -1.51 -2.00 18.51
N ASP A 36 -1.84 -1.49 17.32
CA ASP A 36 -1.95 -2.26 16.08
C ASP A 36 -0.61 -2.89 15.65
N GLU A 37 0.49 -2.14 15.76
CA GLU A 37 1.83 -2.65 15.48
C GLU A 37 2.26 -3.73 16.48
N ILE A 38 1.89 -3.60 17.75
CA ILE A 38 2.17 -4.60 18.80
C ILE A 38 1.40 -5.89 18.53
N ILE A 39 0.12 -5.80 18.21
CA ILE A 39 -0.73 -6.95 17.88
C ILE A 39 -0.18 -7.67 16.64
N THR A 40 0.14 -6.92 15.60
CA THR A 40 0.68 -7.48 14.36
C THR A 40 1.99 -8.23 14.59
N ARG A 41 2.93 -7.63 15.35
CA ARG A 41 4.21 -8.27 15.69
C ARG A 41 4.03 -9.45 16.64
N GLY A 42 3.13 -9.35 17.60
CA GLY A 42 2.78 -10.43 18.54
C GLY A 42 2.16 -11.64 17.84
N ALA A 43 1.31 -11.41 16.84
CA ALA A 43 0.74 -12.47 16.01
C ALA A 43 1.84 -13.21 15.24
N ILE A 44 2.78 -12.51 14.61
CA ILE A 44 3.91 -13.13 13.89
C ILE A 44 4.73 -14.03 14.81
N ILE A 45 5.07 -13.54 16.01
CA ILE A 45 5.84 -14.31 17.00
C ILE A 45 5.05 -15.54 17.45
N SER A 46 3.77 -15.38 17.76
CA SER A 46 2.89 -16.46 18.20
C SER A 46 2.74 -17.54 17.13
N PHE A 47 2.47 -17.17 15.88
CA PHE A 47 2.37 -18.13 14.76
C PHE A 47 3.69 -18.87 14.53
N THR A 48 4.82 -18.18 14.62
CA THR A 48 6.14 -18.80 14.46
C THR A 48 6.43 -19.78 15.61
N ALA A 49 6.12 -19.40 16.85
CA ALA A 49 6.29 -20.26 18.02
C ALA A 49 5.38 -21.49 18.00
N ILE A 50 4.10 -21.32 17.65
CA ILE A 50 3.13 -22.41 17.50
C ILE A 50 3.59 -23.39 16.42
N SER A 51 4.05 -22.89 15.27
CA SER A 51 4.58 -23.73 14.20
C SER A 51 5.84 -24.50 14.59
N ALA A 52 6.73 -23.94 15.40
CA ALA A 52 7.90 -24.65 15.91
C ALA A 52 7.50 -25.77 16.89
N VAL A 53 6.55 -25.51 17.78
CA VAL A 53 6.02 -26.52 18.72
C VAL A 53 5.30 -27.64 17.98
N LEU A 54 4.45 -27.32 17.00
CA LEU A 54 3.78 -28.30 16.13
C LEU A 54 4.79 -29.12 15.34
N GLY A 55 5.79 -28.46 14.74
CA GLY A 55 6.87 -29.12 14.01
C GLY A 55 7.61 -30.14 14.88
N ASN A 56 7.94 -29.77 16.12
CA ASN A 56 8.59 -30.66 17.07
C ASN A 56 7.66 -31.78 17.57
N TYR A 57 6.36 -31.50 17.75
CA TYR A 57 5.37 -32.52 18.14
C TYR A 57 5.19 -33.59 17.04
N PHE A 58 5.21 -33.18 15.77
CA PHE A 58 5.12 -34.09 14.62
C PHE A 58 6.46 -34.70 14.21
N ASN A 59 7.57 -34.29 14.84
CA ASN A 59 8.92 -34.82 14.68
C ASN A 59 9.11 -36.17 15.42
N ASN A 60 8.13 -37.06 15.29
CA ASN A 60 8.22 -38.40 15.83
C ASN A 60 8.26 -39.37 14.65
N SER A 61 9.45 -39.79 14.26
CA SER A 61 9.78 -40.63 13.08
C SER A 61 8.91 -41.87 12.95
N LYS A 62 8.35 -42.38 14.06
CA LYS A 62 7.47 -43.55 14.10
C LYS A 62 6.02 -43.30 13.67
N LYS A 63 5.56 -42.05 13.54
CA LYS A 63 4.14 -41.72 13.27
C LYS A 63 3.84 -41.13 11.89
N THR A 64 4.81 -40.52 11.22
CA THR A 64 4.52 -39.66 10.05
C THR A 64 5.22 -40.07 8.76
N GLY A 65 6.19 -41.00 8.79
CA GLY A 65 6.89 -41.49 7.58
C GLY A 65 7.82 -40.48 6.91
N TYR A 66 7.95 -39.28 7.48
CA TYR A 66 8.84 -38.22 7.03
C TYR A 66 10.14 -38.25 7.86
N SER A 67 11.26 -37.83 7.27
CA SER A 67 12.50 -37.65 8.04
C SER A 67 12.29 -36.61 9.15
N ASP A 68 12.95 -36.79 10.29
CA ASP A 68 12.78 -35.98 11.50
C ASP A 68 12.88 -34.45 11.26
N THR A 69 13.63 -34.04 10.24
CA THR A 69 13.79 -32.61 9.90
C THR A 69 12.67 -32.05 9.01
N SER A 70 12.04 -32.89 8.19
CA SER A 70 11.03 -32.44 7.20
C SER A 70 9.72 -31.98 7.83
N ALA A 71 9.25 -32.62 8.92
CA ALA A 71 8.04 -32.18 9.62
C ALA A 71 8.20 -30.78 10.22
N THR A 72 9.35 -30.52 10.85
CA THR A 72 9.68 -29.21 11.41
C THR A 72 9.76 -28.13 10.33
N LEU A 73 10.34 -28.46 9.18
CA LEU A 73 10.52 -27.52 8.07
C LEU A 73 9.19 -27.16 7.39
N ILE A 74 8.29 -28.14 7.22
CA ILE A 74 6.93 -27.92 6.69
C ILE A 74 6.12 -27.05 7.65
N CYS A 75 6.06 -27.40 8.94
CA CYS A 75 5.32 -26.61 9.93
C CYS A 75 5.86 -25.19 10.06
N GLY A 76 7.19 -25.02 10.05
CA GLY A 76 7.85 -23.71 10.05
C GLY A 76 7.50 -22.86 8.82
N THR A 77 7.48 -23.48 7.63
CA THR A 77 7.11 -22.79 6.38
C THR A 77 5.64 -22.36 6.41
N ILE A 78 4.73 -23.22 6.88
CA ILE A 78 3.32 -22.88 7.03
C ILE A 78 3.13 -21.73 8.02
N GLY A 79 3.83 -21.76 9.16
CA GLY A 79 3.80 -20.68 10.15
C GLY A 79 4.31 -19.36 9.60
N PHE A 80 5.41 -19.42 8.84
CA PHE A 80 5.95 -18.27 8.14
C PHE A 80 4.94 -17.69 7.14
N LEU A 81 4.34 -18.52 6.30
CA LEU A 81 3.34 -18.10 5.31
C LEU A 81 2.09 -17.50 5.98
N LEU A 82 1.59 -18.12 7.06
CA LEU A 82 0.44 -17.61 7.81
C LEU A 82 0.75 -16.27 8.48
N SER A 83 1.91 -16.17 9.13
CA SER A 83 2.36 -14.93 9.78
C SER A 83 2.52 -13.78 8.78
N HIS A 84 3.12 -14.05 7.62
CA HIS A 84 3.26 -13.06 6.55
C HIS A 84 1.92 -12.71 5.91
N SER A 85 1.04 -13.70 5.70
CA SER A 85 -0.29 -13.48 5.15
C SER A 85 -1.12 -12.58 6.05
N TYR A 86 -1.06 -12.76 7.38
CA TYR A 86 -1.77 -11.90 8.34
C TYR A 86 -1.41 -10.42 8.17
N VAL A 87 -0.14 -10.11 7.89
CA VAL A 87 0.34 -8.75 7.66
C VAL A 87 0.01 -8.24 6.25
N ILE A 88 0.13 -9.10 5.24
CA ILE A 88 0.02 -8.72 3.83
C ILE A 88 -1.45 -8.60 3.39
N ILE A 89 -2.34 -9.46 3.87
CA ILE A 89 -3.77 -9.47 3.52
C ILE A 89 -4.45 -8.10 3.74
N PRO A 90 -4.32 -7.41 4.90
CA PRO A 90 -4.96 -6.11 5.08
C PRO A 90 -4.42 -5.06 4.09
N LEU A 91 -3.13 -5.10 3.75
CA LEU A 91 -2.53 -4.22 2.73
C LEU A 91 -3.12 -4.48 1.34
N ILE A 92 -3.28 -5.76 0.97
CA ILE A 92 -3.93 -6.15 -0.29
C ILE A 92 -5.39 -5.69 -0.30
N LYS A 93 -6.15 -5.95 0.78
CA LYS A 93 -7.55 -5.53 0.91
C LYS A 93 -7.68 -4.01 0.78
N LYS A 94 -6.82 -3.24 1.45
CA LYS A 94 -6.79 -1.78 1.36
C LYS A 94 -6.54 -1.33 -0.08
N ARG A 95 -5.58 -1.93 -0.77
CA ARG A 95 -5.28 -1.65 -2.18
C ARG A 95 -6.45 -1.97 -3.11
N CYS A 96 -7.10 -3.12 -2.93
CA CYS A 96 -8.28 -3.50 -3.70
C CYS A 96 -9.44 -2.53 -3.48
N LYS A 97 -9.70 -2.12 -2.24
CA LYS A 97 -10.72 -1.11 -1.91
C LYS A 97 -10.44 0.22 -2.63
N VAL A 98 -9.21 0.74 -2.54
CA VAL A 98 -8.83 1.99 -3.21
C VAL A 98 -8.93 1.87 -4.73
N SER A 99 -8.54 0.73 -5.31
CA SER A 99 -8.67 0.48 -6.74
C SER A 99 -10.14 0.41 -7.19
N ALA A 100 -11.00 -0.25 -6.42
CA ALA A 100 -12.43 -0.31 -6.69
C ALA A 100 -13.06 1.09 -6.63
N GLU A 101 -12.66 1.89 -5.64
CA GLU A 101 -13.13 3.27 -5.47
C GLU A 101 -12.69 4.17 -6.64
N CYS A 102 -11.45 4.03 -7.12
CA CYS A 102 -11.01 4.73 -8.33
C CYS A 102 -11.89 4.38 -9.55
N ASN A 103 -12.25 3.10 -9.71
CA ASN A 103 -13.10 2.65 -10.81
C ASN A 103 -14.53 3.20 -10.67
N ARG A 104 -15.05 3.27 -9.44
CA ARG A 104 -16.35 3.87 -9.13
C ARG A 104 -16.38 5.35 -9.52
N ILE A 105 -15.41 6.15 -9.07
CA ILE A 105 -15.32 7.57 -9.40
C ILE A 105 -15.10 7.79 -10.90
N LYS A 106 -14.28 6.96 -11.57
CA LYS A 106 -14.12 7.00 -13.02
C LYS A 106 -15.45 6.81 -13.76
N TYR A 107 -16.28 5.90 -13.27
CA TYR A 107 -17.62 5.66 -13.82
C TYR A 107 -18.53 6.87 -13.63
N GLU A 108 -18.55 7.47 -12.43
CA GLU A 108 -19.30 8.71 -12.16
C GLU A 108 -18.87 9.86 -13.08
N ILE A 109 -17.57 10.09 -13.22
CA ILE A 109 -17.04 11.11 -14.14
C ILE A 109 -17.49 10.83 -15.58
N SER A 110 -17.53 9.55 -16.00
CA SER A 110 -17.97 9.20 -17.35
C SER A 110 -19.45 9.49 -17.58
N LEU A 111 -20.28 9.30 -16.55
CA LEU A 111 -21.69 9.70 -16.57
C LEU A 111 -21.83 11.22 -16.65
N ASN A 112 -21.08 11.96 -15.82
CA ASN A 112 -21.08 13.42 -15.84
C ASN A 112 -20.62 13.99 -17.20
N ILE A 113 -19.59 13.43 -17.81
CA ILE A 113 -19.15 13.80 -19.17
C ILE A 113 -20.27 13.55 -20.19
N THR A 114 -21.01 12.44 -20.07
CA THR A 114 -22.14 12.14 -20.95
C THR A 114 -23.28 13.15 -20.78
N SER A 115 -23.48 13.67 -19.56
CA SER A 115 -24.46 14.73 -19.28
C SER A 115 -24.06 16.10 -19.84
N LEU A 116 -22.75 16.37 -19.99
CA LEU A 116 -22.19 17.56 -20.64
C LEU A 116 -22.26 17.47 -22.18
N LYS A 117 -23.36 16.95 -22.72
CA LYS A 117 -23.57 16.72 -24.15
C LYS A 117 -23.13 17.97 -24.95
N ASP A 118 -22.31 17.77 -25.98
CA ASP A 118 -21.78 18.81 -26.87
C ASP A 118 -20.81 19.84 -26.24
N ASN A 119 -20.36 19.64 -24.99
CA ASN A 119 -19.32 20.49 -24.40
C ASN A 119 -17.92 20.19 -24.99
N PRO A 120 -17.17 21.19 -25.48
CA PRO A 120 -15.84 21.00 -26.07
C PRO A 120 -14.79 20.48 -25.06
N LEU A 121 -15.03 20.61 -23.76
CA LEU A 121 -14.14 20.13 -22.69
C LEU A 121 -14.29 18.63 -22.44
N SER A 122 -15.40 18.00 -22.83
CA SER A 122 -15.67 16.57 -22.65
C SER A 122 -14.54 15.65 -23.12
N PRO A 123 -13.99 15.77 -24.35
CA PRO A 123 -12.84 14.97 -24.78
C PRO A 123 -11.57 15.25 -23.95
N PHE A 124 -11.36 16.50 -23.53
CA PHE A 124 -10.20 16.88 -22.73
C PHE A 124 -10.24 16.27 -21.32
N ILE A 125 -11.39 16.33 -20.64
CA ILE A 125 -11.58 15.72 -19.33
C ILE A 125 -11.41 14.20 -19.42
N LYS A 126 -11.98 13.56 -20.46
CA LYS A 126 -11.81 12.12 -20.71
C LYS A 126 -10.34 11.74 -20.87
N SER A 127 -9.57 12.52 -21.64
CA SER A 127 -8.13 12.30 -21.81
C SER A 127 -7.36 12.46 -20.49
N THR A 128 -7.75 13.43 -19.66
CA THR A 128 -7.15 13.68 -18.35
C THR A 128 -7.38 12.49 -17.40
N VAL A 129 -8.61 11.96 -17.37
CA VAL A 129 -8.94 10.76 -16.58
C VAL A 129 -8.10 9.55 -17.01
N LEU A 130 -7.92 9.34 -18.32
CA LEU A 130 -7.07 8.26 -18.83
C LEU A 130 -5.59 8.46 -18.45
N LYS A 131 -5.10 9.70 -18.48
CA LYS A 131 -3.74 10.05 -18.04
C LYS A 131 -3.55 9.80 -16.55
N ILE A 132 -4.54 10.12 -15.72
CA ILE A 132 -4.52 9.81 -14.28
C ILE A 132 -4.48 8.28 -14.08
N MET A 133 -5.33 7.52 -14.78
CA MET A 133 -5.39 6.06 -14.65
C MET A 133 -4.14 5.33 -15.14
N SER A 134 -3.34 5.94 -16.01
CA SER A 134 -2.06 5.40 -16.49
C SER A 134 -0.86 5.81 -15.62
N LEU A 135 -1.03 6.76 -14.69
CA LEU A 135 0.05 7.24 -13.83
C LEU A 135 0.62 6.11 -12.96
N SER A 136 1.93 5.93 -12.98
CA SER A 136 2.67 4.98 -12.14
C SER A 136 3.73 5.72 -11.35
N MET A 137 3.74 5.55 -10.03
CA MET A 137 4.80 6.08 -9.14
C MET A 137 5.91 5.05 -8.91
N SER A 138 5.76 3.82 -9.41
CA SER A 138 6.80 2.79 -9.28
C SER A 138 7.98 3.11 -10.19
N ASP A 139 9.18 2.93 -9.66
CA ASP A 139 10.44 3.00 -10.39
C ASP A 139 11.04 1.59 -10.58
N LYS A 140 12.25 1.50 -11.14
CA LYS A 140 12.91 0.20 -11.40
C LYS A 140 13.32 -0.53 -10.12
N GLU A 141 13.44 0.18 -9.00
CA GLU A 141 13.96 -0.32 -7.73
C GLU A 141 12.84 -0.54 -6.68
N HIS A 142 11.75 0.22 -6.78
CA HIS A 142 10.70 0.29 -5.77
C HIS A 142 9.31 0.19 -6.40
N ALA A 143 8.58 -0.87 -6.05
CA ALA A 143 7.17 -0.99 -6.35
C ALA A 143 6.32 -0.13 -5.39
N ARG A 144 5.80 1.00 -5.88
CA ARG A 144 5.03 1.98 -5.08
C ARG A 144 3.54 1.92 -5.39
N ALA A 145 3.00 0.71 -5.29
CA ALA A 145 1.64 0.45 -5.75
C ALA A 145 0.56 1.16 -4.91
N SER A 146 0.70 1.16 -3.58
CA SER A 146 -0.25 1.84 -2.68
C SER A 146 -0.26 3.35 -2.89
N GLU A 147 0.92 3.95 -3.07
CA GLU A 147 1.08 5.38 -3.39
C GLU A 147 0.47 5.71 -4.75
N THR A 148 0.72 4.88 -5.77
CA THR A 148 0.13 5.02 -7.10
C THR A 148 -1.40 5.06 -7.02
N TRP A 149 -2.02 4.10 -6.34
CA TRP A 149 -3.48 4.05 -6.21
C TRP A 149 -4.05 5.19 -5.35
N GLY A 150 -3.38 5.57 -4.27
CA GLY A 150 -3.79 6.72 -3.45
C GLY A 150 -3.71 8.04 -4.23
N ARG A 151 -2.67 8.22 -5.05
CA ARG A 151 -2.52 9.41 -5.91
C ARG A 151 -3.61 9.47 -6.97
N ARG A 152 -3.90 8.33 -7.63
CA ARG A 152 -5.00 8.22 -8.60
C ARG A 152 -6.33 8.58 -7.96
N LEU A 153 -6.64 8.01 -6.79
CA LEU A 153 -7.87 8.29 -6.06
C LEU A 153 -8.03 9.79 -5.77
N THR A 154 -6.96 10.41 -5.27
CA THR A 154 -6.95 11.86 -4.96
C THR A 154 -7.28 12.66 -6.21
N LEU A 155 -6.55 12.44 -7.31
CA LEU A 155 -6.73 13.19 -8.56
C LEU A 155 -8.10 12.96 -9.18
N LEU A 156 -8.60 11.72 -9.21
CA LEU A 156 -9.95 11.42 -9.72
C LEU A 156 -11.03 12.10 -8.88
N THR A 157 -10.88 12.10 -7.55
CA THR A 157 -11.80 12.81 -6.66
C THR A 157 -11.84 14.29 -7.02
N ARG A 158 -10.70 14.92 -7.34
CA ARG A 158 -10.65 16.33 -7.75
C ARG A 158 -11.33 16.60 -9.08
N VAL A 159 -11.12 15.70 -10.04
CA VAL A 159 -11.83 15.78 -11.31
C VAL A 159 -13.34 15.68 -11.06
N ASN A 160 -13.79 14.77 -10.20
CA ASN A 160 -15.19 14.63 -9.85
C ASN A 160 -15.74 15.87 -9.13
N GLU A 161 -14.99 16.41 -8.16
CA GLU A 161 -15.34 17.65 -7.45
C GLU A 161 -15.46 18.86 -8.38
N SER A 162 -14.70 18.90 -9.49
CA SER A 162 -14.81 20.00 -10.45
C SER A 162 -16.20 20.10 -11.08
N PHE A 163 -16.91 18.98 -11.25
CA PHE A 163 -18.29 18.98 -11.77
C PHE A 163 -19.31 19.59 -10.80
N LEU A 164 -18.93 19.80 -9.53
CA LEU A 164 -19.77 20.47 -8.52
C LEU A 164 -19.59 21.99 -8.53
N LEU A 165 -18.61 22.51 -9.28
CA LEU A 165 -18.37 23.94 -9.40
C LEU A 165 -19.47 24.61 -10.22
N GLN A 166 -19.66 25.92 -10.02
CA GLN A 166 -20.51 26.71 -10.90
C GLN A 166 -19.94 26.67 -12.33
N GLN A 167 -20.79 26.75 -13.34
CA GLN A 167 -20.39 26.51 -14.74
C GLN A 167 -19.26 27.44 -15.22
N SER A 168 -19.26 28.71 -14.82
CA SER A 168 -18.20 29.67 -15.14
C SER A 168 -16.85 29.32 -14.48
N GLU A 169 -16.88 28.82 -13.24
CA GLU A 169 -15.70 28.36 -12.52
C GLU A 169 -15.18 27.03 -13.07
N PHE A 170 -16.08 26.13 -13.47
CA PHE A 170 -15.75 24.88 -14.14
C PHE A 170 -15.01 25.14 -15.45
N GLU A 171 -15.58 25.97 -16.33
CA GLU A 171 -14.96 26.30 -17.61
C GLU A 171 -13.60 26.98 -17.41
N LYS A 172 -13.50 27.95 -16.49
CA LYS A 172 -12.22 28.58 -16.13
C LYS A 172 -11.22 27.54 -15.59
N PHE A 173 -11.64 26.64 -14.71
CA PHE A 173 -10.77 25.63 -14.12
C PHE A 173 -10.10 24.75 -15.19
N TRP A 174 -10.87 24.31 -16.18
CA TRP A 174 -10.42 23.39 -17.24
C TRP A 174 -9.73 24.08 -18.42
N THR A 175 -9.97 25.37 -18.65
CA THR A 175 -9.34 26.15 -19.73
C THR A 175 -8.04 26.83 -19.29
N GLU A 176 -7.90 27.14 -18.00
CA GLU A 176 -6.73 27.83 -17.46
C GLU A 176 -5.57 26.83 -17.25
N ASN A 177 -4.71 26.75 -18.28
CA ASN A 177 -3.50 25.91 -18.39
C ASN A 177 -3.77 24.40 -18.52
N PRO A 178 -4.28 23.93 -19.68
CA PRO A 178 -4.61 22.52 -19.91
C PRO A 178 -3.41 21.58 -19.74
N GLU A 179 -2.20 22.02 -20.10
CA GLU A 179 -0.99 21.20 -19.97
C GLU A 179 -0.59 20.91 -18.52
N ARG A 180 -0.95 21.80 -17.58
CA ARG A 180 -0.63 21.70 -16.16
C ARG A 180 -1.82 21.28 -15.30
N ILE A 181 -2.91 20.81 -15.91
CA ILE A 181 -4.14 20.47 -15.19
C ILE A 181 -3.91 19.43 -14.08
N ILE A 182 -3.01 18.46 -14.28
CA ILE A 182 -2.65 17.46 -13.26
C ILE A 182 -1.91 18.10 -12.07
N GLU A 183 -1.02 19.06 -12.33
CA GLU A 183 -0.31 19.80 -11.30
C GLU A 183 -1.29 20.68 -10.51
N LYS A 184 -2.20 21.36 -11.21
CA LYS A 184 -3.28 22.14 -10.60
C LYS A 184 -4.15 21.27 -9.69
N LEU A 185 -4.67 20.15 -10.19
CA LEU A 185 -5.43 19.15 -9.41
C LEU A 185 -4.65 18.63 -8.18
N SER A 186 -3.33 18.60 -8.26
CA SER A 186 -2.47 18.18 -7.15
C SER A 186 -2.30 19.25 -6.08
N SER A 187 -2.37 20.52 -6.46
CA SER A 187 -2.21 21.69 -5.59
C SER A 187 -3.52 22.17 -4.96
N THR A 188 -4.69 21.81 -5.53
CA THR A 188 -5.99 22.24 -5.01
C THR A 188 -6.23 21.63 -3.62
N PRO A 189 -6.55 22.42 -2.57
CA PRO A 189 -6.81 21.91 -1.23
C PRO A 189 -8.08 21.04 -1.17
N PRO A 190 -8.17 20.01 -0.30
CA PRO A 190 -9.35 19.16 -0.16
C PRO A 190 -10.59 19.99 0.10
N ASN A 191 -11.68 19.76 -0.64
CA ASN A 191 -12.96 20.28 -0.19
C ASN A 191 -13.29 19.54 1.11
N VAL A 192 -13.18 20.26 2.23
CA VAL A 192 -13.09 19.72 3.61
C VAL A 192 -14.30 18.82 3.96
N ASN A 193 -15.41 18.99 3.23
CA ASN A 193 -16.63 18.21 3.41
C ASN A 193 -16.55 16.78 2.85
N ASN A 194 -15.72 16.52 1.83
CA ASN A 194 -15.55 15.17 1.25
C ASN A 194 -14.36 14.41 1.84
N ALA A 195 -13.31 15.12 2.27
CA ALA A 195 -12.09 14.52 2.82
C ALA A 195 -12.31 13.82 4.17
N LYS A 196 -13.26 14.31 4.99
CA LYS A 196 -13.64 13.65 6.25
C LYS A 196 -14.24 12.26 6.02
N ASN A 197 -15.01 12.05 4.95
CA ASN A 197 -15.62 10.75 4.66
C ASN A 197 -14.61 9.73 4.11
N ALA A 198 -13.59 10.18 3.37
CA ALA A 198 -12.53 9.30 2.86
C ALA A 198 -11.52 8.87 3.95
N LEU A 199 -11.27 9.70 4.96
CA LEU A 199 -10.36 9.37 6.07
C LEU A 199 -11.04 8.57 7.18
N LEU A 200 -12.32 8.78 7.43
CA LEU A 200 -13.09 8.03 8.45
C LEU A 200 -13.47 6.61 8.00
N THR A 201 -13.39 6.29 6.70
CA THR A 201 -13.65 4.95 6.15
C THR A 201 -12.38 4.08 6.02
N LEU A 202 -11.22 4.65 6.38
CA LEU A 202 -9.89 4.01 6.30
C LEU A 202 -9.24 3.75 7.67
N GLY A 203 -9.94 4.06 8.77
CA GLY A 203 -9.58 3.73 10.15
C GLY A 203 -10.14 2.39 10.60
#